data_AF-A0A4Y3VKV0-F1
#
_entry.id   AF-A0A4Y3VKV0-F1
#
_cell.length_a   1.000
_cell.length_b   1.000
_cell.length_c   1.000
_cell.angle_alpha   90.00
_cell.angle_beta   90.00
_cell.angle_gamma   90.00
#
_symmetry.space_group_name_H-M   'P 1'
#
loop_
_entity.id
_entity.type
_entity.pdbx_description
1 polymer ?
#
loop_
_entity_poly.entity_id
_entity_poly.type
_entity_poly.pdbx_seq_one_letter_code
_entity_poly.pdbx_strand_id
1 'polypeptide(L)'
;MAMPSIRSMRGFLASSIGVTCAAALALPLTLPATTATALPAASAGAGTKAADPSAQPGISGSTQSLPLVPLADERAAGAPGAQGLPRQDVRRFSLVGVVWDDPDTELHGRVQVRTRAAGTGAWSGWQDVETHNADHGPDPGTPEDSSGRRRGATAPLWVGDSDGVEVRVLPEASSRTPAPLPSGLRLELVDPGRADTGASTARGTDDDPPLTGPLNAETTAASQANALLAPLGATEIPELGRADTEDELFVLRAPEMTAEQLAKPYIGPRPGITTRHGWGADEKLREKEFLYTKHVKAAFVHHTATGNNYTCAQAPSVIRSIYRYHVVSMGWRDIGYNFLVDKCGKIYEGRAGGVAEPVMGAHTLGFNHDSMGVAVLGTFNSTSPPTKSVKAIGQLTAWKLGLFGGDPGGKTSLKSGGGNLYKKGTNVRLNVISGHKDGFLTDCPGQLLYGKLGSVRSDASRLQGRP
;
A
#
# COMPACT_ATOMS: atom_id res chain seq x y z
N MET A 1 -55.75 -12.44 49.99
CA MET A 1 -55.69 -13.88 49.64
C MET A 1 -54.75 -14.04 48.46
N ALA A 2 -53.84 -15.02 48.54
CA ALA A 2 -53.01 -15.60 47.47
C ALA A 2 -51.88 -14.77 46.81
N MET A 3 -50.67 -15.01 47.32
CA MET A 3 -49.36 -15.32 46.71
C MET A 3 -48.85 -14.68 45.39
N PRO A 4 -47.57 -14.26 45.36
CA PRO A 4 -46.79 -13.97 44.15
C PRO A 4 -45.98 -15.18 43.63
N SER A 5 -45.73 -15.20 42.32
CA SER A 5 -44.94 -16.19 41.58
C SER A 5 -43.42 -15.94 41.70
N ILE A 6 -42.67 -17.02 41.94
CA ILE A 6 -41.21 -17.11 42.04
C ILE A 6 -40.66 -17.73 40.74
N ARG A 7 -39.40 -17.36 40.41
CA ARG A 7 -38.30 -18.12 39.75
C ARG A 7 -37.81 -17.39 38.49
N SER A 8 -36.51 -17.19 38.25
CA SER A 8 -35.34 -18.00 38.60
C SER A 8 -34.05 -17.17 38.51
N MET A 9 -33.24 -17.14 39.57
CA MET A 9 -31.81 -16.87 39.49
C MET A 9 -31.07 -18.17 39.18
N ARG A 10 -30.07 -18.15 38.31
CA ARG A 10 -29.02 -19.18 38.26
C ARG A 10 -27.68 -18.50 38.44
N GLY A 11 -27.10 -18.75 39.61
CA GLY A 11 -25.76 -18.33 40.00
C GLY A 11 -24.68 -19.17 39.32
N PHE A 12 -23.52 -18.53 39.20
CA PHE A 12 -22.26 -19.12 38.77
C PHE A 12 -21.73 -20.08 39.85
N LEU A 13 -21.27 -21.26 39.42
CA LEU A 13 -20.46 -22.16 40.24
C LEU A 13 -19.04 -22.20 39.64
N ALA A 14 -18.11 -21.71 40.44
CA ALA A 14 -16.68 -21.95 40.30
C ALA A 14 -16.35 -23.34 40.88
N SER A 15 -15.45 -24.07 40.23
CA SER A 15 -14.74 -25.19 40.85
C SER A 15 -13.30 -25.23 40.37
N SER A 16 -12.41 -24.89 41.28
CA SER A 16 -10.97 -25.13 41.29
C SER A 16 -10.68 -26.46 41.99
N ILE A 17 -9.89 -27.33 41.37
CA ILE A 17 -9.14 -28.39 42.06
C ILE A 17 -7.73 -28.37 41.48
N GLY A 18 -6.74 -28.29 42.36
CA GLY A 18 -5.33 -28.29 42.00
C GLY A 18 -4.61 -29.60 42.32
N VAL A 19 -3.31 -29.53 42.02
CA VAL A 19 -2.17 -30.27 42.60
C VAL A 19 -1.83 -31.63 41.96
N THR A 20 -0.66 -31.70 41.30
CA THR A 20 0.53 -32.42 41.85
C THR A 20 1.80 -32.15 41.04
N CYS A 21 2.86 -31.77 41.76
CA CYS A 21 4.25 -31.68 41.31
C CYS A 21 4.92 -33.06 41.30
N ALA A 22 5.90 -33.29 40.41
CA ALA A 22 7.04 -34.17 40.69
C ALA A 22 8.26 -33.88 39.80
N ALA A 23 9.30 -33.38 40.47
CA ALA A 23 10.74 -33.63 40.37
C ALA A 23 11.49 -33.72 39.01
N ALA A 24 12.55 -32.91 38.97
CA ALA A 24 13.67 -32.93 38.05
C ALA A 24 14.58 -34.16 38.23
N LEU A 25 15.26 -34.55 37.13
CA LEU A 25 16.51 -35.31 37.15
C LEU A 25 17.48 -34.69 36.14
N ALA A 26 18.51 -34.05 36.69
CA ALA A 26 19.72 -33.66 35.98
C ALA A 26 20.72 -34.82 36.04
N LEU A 27 21.46 -35.07 34.96
CA LEU A 27 22.80 -35.67 34.99
C LEU A 27 23.56 -35.31 33.70
N PRO A 28 24.88 -35.05 33.77
CA PRO A 28 25.68 -34.51 32.68
C PRO A 28 26.53 -35.59 32.00
N LEU A 29 26.72 -35.55 30.68
CA LEU A 29 27.79 -36.33 30.03
C LEU A 29 28.42 -35.56 28.85
N THR A 30 29.59 -35.02 29.18
CA THR A 30 30.83 -34.85 28.40
C THR A 30 30.86 -35.31 26.94
N LEU A 31 31.36 -34.41 26.08
CA LEU A 31 31.87 -34.65 24.73
C LEU A 31 33.11 -35.58 24.75
N PRO A 32 33.29 -36.42 23.71
CA PRO A 32 34.60 -36.75 23.21
C PRO A 32 34.86 -36.10 21.84
N ALA A 33 35.99 -35.42 21.75
CA ALA A 33 36.63 -35.09 20.49
C ALA A 33 37.09 -36.39 19.81
N THR A 34 36.78 -36.55 18.53
CA THR A 34 37.46 -37.52 17.68
C THR A 34 37.94 -36.88 16.38
N THR A 35 39.14 -37.31 16.05
CA THR A 35 40.08 -36.84 15.07
C THR A 35 39.61 -37.03 13.63
N ALA A 36 39.97 -36.06 12.80
CA ALA A 36 39.89 -36.14 11.35
C ALA A 36 40.79 -37.24 10.78
N THR A 37 40.25 -38.05 9.87
CA THR A 37 41.01 -38.83 8.89
C THR A 37 40.41 -38.60 7.51
N ALA A 38 41.25 -38.08 6.62
CA ALA A 38 40.93 -37.75 5.24
C ALA A 38 40.81 -39.00 4.36
N LEU A 39 39.90 -38.94 3.37
CA LEU A 39 39.92 -39.77 2.17
C LEU A 39 39.63 -38.88 0.93
N PRO A 40 40.14 -39.25 -0.25
CA PRO A 40 40.48 -38.31 -1.31
C PRO A 40 39.33 -38.02 -2.28
N ALA A 41 39.53 -36.91 -3.00
CA ALA A 41 38.63 -36.26 -3.95
C ALA A 41 38.14 -37.15 -5.11
N ALA A 42 36.88 -36.91 -5.51
CA ALA A 42 36.42 -37.12 -6.88
C ALA A 42 35.66 -35.85 -7.33
N SER A 43 36.14 -35.27 -8.42
CA SER A 43 35.69 -34.02 -9.03
C SER A 43 34.39 -34.18 -9.83
N ALA A 44 33.48 -33.22 -9.69
CA ALA A 44 32.58 -32.81 -10.77
C ALA A 44 32.21 -31.33 -10.57
N GLY A 45 32.62 -30.50 -11.52
CA GLY A 45 32.49 -29.04 -11.44
C GLY A 45 31.05 -28.55 -11.53
N ALA A 46 30.72 -27.62 -10.66
CA ALA A 46 29.67 -26.64 -10.87
C ALA A 46 30.26 -25.29 -10.45
N GLY A 47 30.45 -24.39 -11.42
CA GLY A 47 30.95 -23.05 -11.17
C GLY A 47 29.98 -22.27 -10.30
N THR A 48 30.27 -22.18 -9.00
CA THR A 48 29.67 -21.19 -8.12
C THR A 48 30.28 -19.83 -8.47
N LYS A 49 29.48 -19.00 -9.14
CA LYS A 49 29.77 -17.58 -9.29
C LYS A 49 29.88 -17.02 -7.86
N ALA A 50 31.10 -16.62 -7.46
CA ALA A 50 31.34 -16.02 -6.16
C ALA A 50 30.39 -14.83 -5.97
N ALA A 51 29.68 -14.82 -4.84
CA ALA A 51 28.88 -13.68 -4.45
C ALA A 51 29.79 -12.44 -4.31
N ASP A 52 29.34 -11.34 -4.90
CA ASP A 52 30.00 -10.05 -4.81
C ASP A 52 30.03 -9.59 -3.34
N PRO A 53 31.21 -9.33 -2.73
CA PRO A 53 31.31 -8.86 -1.35
C PRO A 53 30.68 -7.47 -1.11
N SER A 54 30.24 -6.78 -2.16
CA SER A 54 29.62 -5.45 -2.09
C SER A 54 28.10 -5.47 -1.87
N ALA A 55 27.46 -6.64 -1.76
CA ALA A 55 26.04 -6.75 -1.45
C ALA A 55 25.75 -6.39 0.03
N GLN A 56 25.61 -5.08 0.28
CA GLN A 56 25.19 -4.52 1.56
C GLN A 56 23.77 -4.98 1.93
N PRO A 57 23.47 -5.28 3.22
CA PRO A 57 22.13 -5.71 3.64
C PRO A 57 21.15 -4.54 3.51
N GLY A 58 20.39 -4.52 2.41
CA GLY A 58 19.17 -3.72 2.32
C GLY A 58 17.99 -4.46 2.94
N ILE A 59 16.87 -3.77 3.16
CA ILE A 59 15.59 -4.40 3.52
C ILE A 59 15.15 -5.27 2.33
N SER A 60 15.60 -6.52 2.30
CA SER A 60 15.33 -7.43 1.18
C SER A 60 13.93 -8.00 1.32
N GLY A 61 12.97 -7.29 0.71
CA GLY A 61 11.69 -7.88 0.31
C GLY A 61 11.84 -8.76 -0.93
N SER A 62 10.84 -9.58 -1.20
CA SER A 62 10.84 -10.46 -2.37
C SER A 62 9.45 -10.58 -2.99
N THR A 63 9.42 -10.97 -4.25
CA THR A 63 8.18 -11.30 -4.98
C THR A 63 8.31 -12.72 -5.50
N GLN A 64 7.31 -13.56 -5.22
CA GLN A 64 7.17 -14.88 -5.80
C GLN A 64 5.96 -14.89 -6.74
N SER A 65 6.22 -15.06 -8.03
CA SER A 65 5.18 -15.16 -9.07
C SER A 65 4.92 -16.64 -9.38
N LEU A 66 3.66 -17.06 -9.33
CA LEU A 66 3.23 -18.45 -9.53
C LEU A 66 2.16 -18.50 -10.63
N PRO A 67 2.35 -19.26 -11.72
CA PRO A 67 1.37 -19.37 -12.78
C PRO A 67 0.10 -20.04 -12.28
N LEU A 68 -1.07 -19.49 -12.63
CA LEU A 68 -2.35 -20.13 -12.38
C LEU A 68 -2.64 -21.13 -13.48
N VAL A 69 -3.14 -22.31 -13.10
CA VAL A 69 -3.46 -23.40 -14.03
C VAL A 69 -4.95 -23.74 -13.95
N PRO A 70 -5.54 -24.35 -15.00
CA PRO A 70 -6.90 -24.85 -14.92
C PRO A 70 -7.10 -25.78 -13.70
N LEU A 71 -8.14 -25.53 -12.92
CA LEU A 71 -8.46 -26.38 -11.77
C LEU A 71 -9.21 -27.64 -12.26
N ALA A 72 -8.64 -28.82 -11.98
CA ALA A 72 -9.13 -30.11 -12.52
C ALA A 72 -10.48 -30.57 -11.96
N ASP A 73 -10.86 -30.11 -10.77
CA ASP A 73 -12.11 -30.51 -10.10
C ASP A 73 -13.17 -29.41 -10.24
N GLU A 74 -14.14 -29.57 -11.15
CA GLU A 74 -15.26 -28.63 -11.32
C GLU A 74 -16.05 -28.41 -10.01
N ARG A 75 -16.12 -29.42 -9.13
CA ARG A 75 -16.75 -29.32 -7.80
C ARG A 75 -15.94 -28.52 -6.78
N ALA A 76 -14.61 -28.53 -6.86
CA ALA A 76 -13.74 -27.74 -5.98
C ALA A 76 -13.52 -26.32 -6.52
N ALA A 77 -13.50 -26.19 -7.86
CA ALA A 77 -13.44 -24.94 -8.61
C ALA A 77 -14.73 -24.15 -8.54
N GLY A 78 -15.89 -24.79 -8.52
CA GLY A 78 -17.20 -24.13 -8.45
C GLY A 78 -17.68 -23.49 -9.77
N ALA A 79 -16.89 -23.55 -10.85
CA ALA A 79 -17.27 -23.12 -12.20
C ALA A 79 -16.37 -23.74 -13.28
N PRO A 80 -16.90 -24.10 -14.48
CA PRO A 80 -16.09 -24.45 -15.65
C PRO A 80 -15.15 -23.31 -16.06
N GLY A 81 -13.92 -23.63 -16.44
CA GLY A 81 -12.94 -22.62 -16.88
C GLY A 81 -12.22 -21.87 -15.75
N ALA A 82 -12.40 -22.28 -14.49
CA ALA A 82 -11.66 -21.71 -13.38
C ALA A 82 -10.16 -22.01 -13.45
N GLN A 83 -9.35 -21.02 -13.10
CA GLN A 83 -7.90 -21.17 -12.95
C GLN A 83 -7.49 -20.91 -11.50
N GLY A 84 -6.39 -21.49 -11.03
CA GLY A 84 -5.96 -21.29 -9.66
C GLY A 84 -4.75 -22.12 -9.25
N LEU A 85 -4.54 -22.19 -7.95
CA LEU A 85 -3.57 -23.06 -7.29
C LEU A 85 -4.25 -23.77 -6.13
N PRO A 86 -4.13 -25.11 -6.01
CA PRO A 86 -4.53 -25.82 -4.80
C PRO A 86 -3.65 -25.39 -3.62
N ARG A 87 -4.00 -25.84 -2.40
CA ARG A 87 -3.18 -25.58 -1.21
C ARG A 87 -1.74 -25.98 -1.46
N GLN A 88 -0.83 -25.02 -1.35
CA GLN A 88 0.60 -25.32 -1.37
C GLN A 88 1.35 -24.50 -0.32
N ASP A 89 2.48 -25.05 0.12
CA ASP A 89 3.48 -24.32 0.89
C ASP A 89 4.28 -23.40 -0.02
N VAL A 90 4.56 -22.19 0.46
CA VAL A 90 5.27 -21.14 -0.30
C VAL A 90 6.30 -20.45 0.58
N ARG A 91 7.15 -19.61 -0.02
CA ARG A 91 7.98 -18.69 0.78
C ARG A 91 7.08 -17.73 1.54
N ARG A 92 7.56 -17.23 2.67
CA ARG A 92 6.82 -16.25 3.48
C ARG A 92 6.43 -15.03 2.65
N PHE A 93 5.23 -14.52 2.89
CA PHE A 93 4.66 -13.35 2.23
C PHE A 93 3.68 -12.64 3.16
N SER A 94 3.27 -11.43 2.83
CA SER A 94 2.26 -10.69 3.60
C SER A 94 1.21 -9.98 2.76
N LEU A 95 1.42 -9.92 1.44
CA LEU A 95 0.48 -9.36 0.49
C LEU A 95 0.33 -10.27 -0.71
N VAL A 96 -0.87 -10.34 -1.25
CA VAL A 96 -1.21 -11.10 -2.45
C VAL A 96 -1.88 -10.23 -3.49
N GLY A 97 -1.70 -10.57 -4.76
CA GLY A 97 -2.46 -10.03 -5.88
C GLY A 97 -2.39 -11.00 -7.05
N VAL A 98 -3.26 -10.81 -8.05
CA VAL A 98 -3.23 -11.60 -9.30
C VAL A 98 -2.96 -10.66 -10.46
N VAL A 99 -2.01 -11.04 -11.32
CA VAL A 99 -1.63 -10.28 -12.52
C VAL A 99 -1.79 -11.10 -13.78
N TRP A 100 -1.92 -10.43 -14.93
CA TRP A 100 -2.01 -11.05 -16.25
C TRP A 100 -1.25 -10.23 -17.31
N ASP A 101 -1.03 -10.82 -18.49
CA ASP A 101 -0.07 -10.29 -19.47
C ASP A 101 -0.51 -8.95 -20.09
N ASP A 102 -1.76 -8.84 -20.53
CA ASP A 102 -2.27 -7.65 -21.20
C ASP A 102 -2.99 -6.70 -20.23
N PRO A 103 -2.43 -5.52 -19.91
CA PRO A 103 -3.06 -4.54 -19.03
C PRO A 103 -4.37 -3.96 -19.54
N ASP A 104 -4.65 -4.04 -20.85
CA ASP A 104 -5.88 -3.52 -21.44
C ASP A 104 -7.02 -4.57 -21.45
N THR A 105 -6.72 -5.82 -21.09
CA THR A 105 -7.73 -6.87 -20.91
C THR A 105 -8.36 -6.80 -19.52
N GLU A 106 -9.68 -6.65 -19.43
CA GLU A 106 -10.42 -6.66 -18.16
C GLU A 106 -10.66 -8.10 -17.65
N LEU A 107 -10.56 -8.30 -16.34
CA LEU A 107 -10.87 -9.59 -15.71
C LEU A 107 -12.36 -9.63 -15.31
N HIS A 108 -13.16 -10.34 -16.11
CA HIS A 108 -14.57 -10.62 -15.80
C HIS A 108 -14.73 -11.90 -14.98
N GLY A 109 -14.66 -11.76 -13.66
CA GLY A 109 -14.73 -12.91 -12.76
C GLY A 109 -14.50 -12.54 -11.30
N ARG A 110 -14.47 -13.54 -10.44
CA ARG A 110 -14.15 -13.38 -9.02
C ARG A 110 -12.83 -14.04 -8.70
N VAL A 111 -11.92 -13.30 -8.08
CA VAL A 111 -10.67 -13.82 -7.53
C VAL A 111 -10.87 -14.04 -6.04
N GLN A 112 -10.59 -15.25 -5.58
CA GLN A 112 -10.67 -15.62 -4.17
C GLN A 112 -9.38 -16.25 -3.70
N VAL A 113 -8.94 -15.86 -2.50
CA VAL A 113 -7.72 -16.36 -1.87
C VAL A 113 -7.99 -16.79 -0.43
N ARG A 114 -7.27 -17.80 0.02
CA ARG A 114 -7.10 -18.08 1.45
C ARG A 114 -5.64 -18.40 1.74
N THR A 115 -5.18 -18.01 2.92
CA THR A 115 -3.78 -18.12 3.30
C THR A 115 -3.63 -18.86 4.63
N ARG A 116 -2.45 -19.45 4.83
CA ARG A 116 -2.06 -20.04 6.11
C ARG A 116 -1.17 -19.07 6.86
N ALA A 117 -1.59 -18.67 8.05
CA ALA A 117 -0.81 -17.80 8.93
C ALA A 117 0.44 -18.55 9.43
N ALA A 118 1.61 -17.98 9.19
CA ALA A 118 2.88 -18.67 9.45
C ALA A 118 3.17 -18.87 10.94
N GLY A 119 2.59 -18.05 11.82
CA GLY A 119 2.76 -18.16 13.27
C GLY A 119 1.88 -19.22 13.94
N THR A 120 0.73 -19.56 13.35
CA THR A 120 -0.26 -20.47 13.96
C THR A 120 -0.54 -21.72 13.13
N GLY A 121 -0.18 -21.73 11.85
CA GLY A 121 -0.56 -22.77 10.90
C GLY A 121 -2.04 -22.79 10.52
N ALA A 122 -2.83 -21.81 10.99
CA ALA A 122 -4.26 -21.74 10.72
C ALA A 122 -4.55 -21.18 9.33
N TRP A 123 -5.48 -21.79 8.61
CA TRP A 123 -5.99 -21.29 7.33
C TRP A 123 -7.10 -20.28 7.54
N SER A 124 -7.09 -19.20 6.76
CA SER A 124 -8.22 -18.27 6.69
C SER A 124 -9.42 -18.91 5.98
N GLY A 125 -10.59 -18.27 6.12
CA GLY A 125 -11.68 -18.43 5.15
C GLY A 125 -11.28 -17.88 3.78
N TRP A 126 -12.09 -18.16 2.76
CA TRP A 126 -11.96 -17.51 1.46
C TRP A 126 -12.24 -16.02 1.57
N GLN A 127 -11.40 -15.21 0.94
CA GLN A 127 -11.51 -13.76 0.85
C GLN A 127 -11.56 -13.37 -0.62
N ASP A 128 -12.47 -12.48 -0.99
CA ASP A 128 -12.49 -11.88 -2.32
C ASP A 128 -11.34 -10.88 -2.46
N VAL A 129 -10.74 -10.83 -3.64
CA VAL A 129 -9.76 -9.82 -4.04
C VAL A 129 -10.44 -8.93 -5.08
N GLU A 130 -10.39 -7.60 -4.89
CA GLU A 130 -11.01 -6.65 -5.82
C GLU A 130 -10.36 -6.73 -7.20
N THR A 131 -11.17 -6.96 -8.22
CA THR A 131 -10.74 -7.23 -9.60
C THR A 131 -10.75 -5.98 -10.48
N HIS A 132 -11.49 -4.94 -10.10
CA HIS A 132 -11.56 -3.68 -10.84
C HIS A 132 -10.46 -2.73 -10.35
N ASN A 133 -9.26 -2.88 -10.90
CA ASN A 133 -8.08 -2.06 -10.57
C ASN A 133 -7.44 -1.39 -11.80
N ALA A 134 -8.10 -1.47 -12.96
CA ALA A 134 -7.70 -0.79 -14.21
C ALA A 134 -7.96 0.73 -14.19
N ASP A 135 -8.60 1.23 -13.13
CA ASP A 135 -8.87 2.64 -12.83
C ASP A 135 -7.65 3.39 -12.29
N HIS A 136 -6.63 2.65 -11.86
CA HIS A 136 -5.31 3.16 -11.51
C HIS A 136 -4.29 2.86 -12.62
N GLY A 137 -3.18 3.61 -12.61
CA GLY A 137 -2.04 3.38 -13.50
C GLY A 137 -1.62 4.58 -14.34
N PRO A 138 -0.54 4.41 -15.13
CA PRO A 138 0.02 5.45 -15.98
C PRO A 138 -0.93 5.82 -17.12
N ASP A 139 -1.00 7.10 -17.45
CA ASP A 139 -1.82 7.57 -18.58
C ASP A 139 -1.21 7.10 -19.92
N PRO A 140 -1.99 6.49 -20.83
CA PRO A 140 -1.46 5.94 -22.07
C PRO A 140 -0.74 6.97 -22.94
N GLY A 141 0.47 6.62 -23.39
CA GLY A 141 1.30 7.48 -24.25
C GLY A 141 1.96 8.65 -23.53
N THR A 142 2.03 8.62 -22.20
CA THR A 142 2.84 9.57 -21.41
C THR A 142 4.21 8.95 -21.05
N PRO A 143 5.21 9.74 -20.62
CA PRO A 143 6.46 9.19 -20.08
C PRO A 143 6.27 8.29 -18.85
N GLU A 144 5.08 8.29 -18.25
CA GLU A 144 4.73 7.40 -17.13
C GLU A 144 4.46 5.96 -17.60
N ASP A 145 4.04 5.82 -18.86
CA ASP A 145 3.73 4.55 -19.54
C ASP A 145 4.97 3.93 -20.24
N SER A 146 6.15 4.54 -20.11
CA SER A 146 7.31 4.15 -20.91
C SER A 146 7.99 2.84 -20.47
N SER A 147 7.52 2.17 -19.41
CA SER A 147 8.18 0.98 -18.88
C SER A 147 8.10 -0.22 -19.83
N GLY A 148 7.09 -0.26 -20.71
CA GLY A 148 6.83 -1.35 -21.66
C GLY A 148 6.54 -2.71 -21.01
N ARG A 149 6.39 -2.74 -19.68
CA ARG A 149 6.30 -3.97 -18.85
C ARG A 149 5.00 -4.04 -18.05
N ARG A 150 4.00 -3.25 -18.42
CA ARG A 150 2.74 -3.18 -17.69
C ARG A 150 2.01 -4.50 -17.74
N ARG A 151 1.34 -4.81 -16.63
CA ARG A 151 0.46 -5.97 -16.50
C ARG A 151 -0.88 -5.51 -15.97
N GLY A 152 -1.94 -6.20 -16.38
CA GLY A 152 -3.22 -6.08 -15.71
C GLY A 152 -3.13 -6.76 -14.35
N ALA A 153 -3.88 -6.25 -13.37
CA ALA A 153 -3.76 -6.69 -12.00
C ALA A 153 -5.05 -6.49 -11.22
N THR A 154 -5.27 -7.33 -10.21
CA THR A 154 -6.23 -7.05 -9.14
C THR A 154 -5.68 -5.98 -8.19
N ALA A 155 -6.54 -5.42 -7.34
CA ALA A 155 -6.07 -4.68 -6.18
C ALA A 155 -5.24 -5.60 -5.27
N PRO A 156 -4.24 -5.07 -4.54
CA PRO A 156 -3.46 -5.84 -3.60
C PRO A 156 -4.26 -6.14 -2.33
N LEU A 157 -4.10 -7.34 -1.74
CA LEU A 157 -4.73 -7.73 -0.47
C LEU A 157 -3.67 -8.02 0.60
N TRP A 158 -3.75 -7.32 1.74
CA TRP A 158 -2.91 -7.62 2.90
C TRP A 158 -3.46 -8.83 3.67
N VAL A 159 -2.63 -9.86 3.83
CA VAL A 159 -3.00 -11.12 4.48
C VAL A 159 -2.19 -11.39 5.76
N GLY A 160 -1.23 -10.52 6.09
CA GLY A 160 -0.29 -10.71 7.19
C GLY A 160 0.68 -11.87 6.93
N ASP A 161 1.59 -12.11 7.88
CA ASP A 161 2.66 -13.12 7.76
C ASP A 161 2.10 -14.53 7.48
N SER A 162 2.29 -14.98 6.23
CA SER A 162 1.69 -16.19 5.68
C SER A 162 2.74 -17.04 4.96
N ASP A 163 2.58 -18.37 4.99
CA ASP A 163 3.51 -19.34 4.37
C ASP A 163 2.81 -20.45 3.59
N GLY A 164 1.49 -20.34 3.41
CA GLY A 164 0.69 -21.23 2.58
C GLY A 164 -0.40 -20.44 1.88
N VAL A 165 -0.76 -20.85 0.66
CA VAL A 165 -1.76 -20.17 -0.16
C VAL A 165 -2.61 -21.14 -0.95
N GLU A 166 -3.84 -20.72 -1.22
CA GLU A 166 -4.74 -21.32 -2.20
C GLU A 166 -5.52 -20.18 -2.88
N VAL A 167 -5.61 -20.22 -4.20
CA VAL A 167 -6.25 -19.18 -4.99
C VAL A 167 -7.13 -19.80 -6.06
N ARG A 168 -8.28 -19.17 -6.34
CA ARG A 168 -9.14 -19.51 -7.47
C ARG A 168 -9.64 -18.25 -8.14
N VAL A 169 -9.64 -18.27 -9.46
CA VAL A 169 -10.19 -17.26 -10.35
C VAL A 169 -11.37 -17.90 -11.06
N LEU A 170 -12.56 -17.41 -10.73
CA LEU A 170 -13.83 -17.95 -11.20
C LEU A 170 -14.36 -17.03 -12.30
N PRO A 171 -14.51 -17.49 -13.55
CA PRO A 171 -15.09 -16.66 -14.60
C PRO A 171 -16.54 -16.31 -14.26
N GLU A 172 -16.98 -15.12 -14.66
CA GLU A 172 -18.37 -14.73 -14.47
C GLU A 172 -19.31 -15.61 -15.32
N ALA A 173 -20.31 -16.19 -14.67
CA ALA A 173 -21.33 -17.03 -15.32
C ALA A 173 -22.50 -16.16 -15.84
N SER A 174 -22.23 -15.16 -16.68
CA SER A 174 -23.27 -14.23 -17.15
C SER A 174 -23.96 -14.68 -18.45
N SER A 175 -23.53 -15.78 -19.09
CA SER A 175 -24.22 -16.35 -20.26
C SER A 175 -23.97 -17.85 -20.43
N ARG A 176 -24.61 -18.50 -21.42
CA ARG A 176 -24.40 -19.94 -21.78
C ARG A 176 -22.92 -20.27 -22.09
N THR A 177 -22.08 -19.26 -22.28
CA THR A 177 -20.61 -19.35 -22.36
C THR A 177 -19.99 -18.36 -21.37
N PRO A 178 -19.15 -18.80 -20.42
CA PRO A 178 -18.41 -17.90 -19.53
C PRO A 178 -17.49 -16.96 -20.31
N ALA A 179 -17.31 -15.72 -19.85
CA ALA A 179 -16.29 -14.84 -20.40
C ALA A 179 -14.90 -15.47 -20.19
N PRO A 180 -14.01 -15.49 -21.21
CA PRO A 180 -12.69 -16.06 -21.06
C PRO A 180 -11.88 -15.25 -20.05
N LEU A 181 -11.13 -15.95 -19.19
CA LEU A 181 -10.18 -15.32 -18.28
C LEU A 181 -8.97 -14.76 -19.07
N PRO A 182 -8.33 -13.68 -18.58
CA PRO A 182 -7.12 -13.14 -19.20
C PRO A 182 -6.00 -14.18 -19.33
N SER A 183 -5.14 -14.02 -20.34
CA SER A 183 -3.98 -14.89 -20.54
C SER A 183 -2.86 -14.61 -19.54
N GLY A 184 -2.12 -15.65 -19.17
CA GLY A 184 -0.92 -15.51 -18.34
C GLY A 184 -1.22 -15.11 -16.89
N LEU A 185 -2.35 -15.54 -16.35
CA LEU A 185 -2.69 -15.31 -14.96
C LEU A 185 -1.61 -15.87 -14.02
N ARG A 186 -1.13 -15.02 -13.11
CA ARG A 186 -0.13 -15.36 -12.10
C ARG A 186 -0.55 -14.82 -10.74
N LEU A 187 -0.38 -15.62 -9.70
CA LEU A 187 -0.43 -15.17 -8.32
C LEU A 187 0.89 -14.52 -7.95
N GLU A 188 0.83 -13.31 -7.43
CA GLU A 188 1.98 -12.55 -6.93
C GLU A 188 1.92 -12.56 -5.41
N LEU A 189 2.93 -13.18 -4.79
CA LEU A 189 3.12 -13.22 -3.35
C LEU A 189 4.25 -12.26 -2.99
N VAL A 190 3.93 -11.25 -2.19
CA VAL A 190 4.86 -10.18 -1.85
C VAL A 190 5.27 -10.30 -0.38
N ASP A 191 6.57 -10.46 -0.16
CA ASP A 191 7.23 -10.27 1.11
C ASP A 191 7.74 -8.82 1.20
N PRO A 192 7.23 -8.00 2.14
CA PRO A 192 7.69 -6.62 2.34
C PRO A 192 9.16 -6.53 2.81
N GLY A 193 9.79 -7.65 3.11
CA GLY A 193 11.14 -7.73 3.64
C GLY A 193 11.16 -7.62 5.16
N ARG A 194 12.13 -8.31 5.75
CA ARG A 194 12.37 -8.29 7.20
C ARG A 194 12.89 -6.93 7.67
N ALA A 195 12.36 -6.46 8.79
CA ALA A 195 13.24 -6.00 9.86
C ALA A 195 14.03 -7.23 10.30
N ASP A 196 15.36 -7.19 10.37
CA ASP A 196 16.12 -8.32 10.90
C ASP A 196 15.55 -8.74 12.26
N THR A 197 14.78 -9.85 12.30
CA THR A 197 14.48 -10.52 13.55
C THR A 197 15.72 -11.33 13.92
N GLY A 198 16.72 -10.61 14.43
CA GLY A 198 17.71 -11.20 15.33
C GLY A 198 16.95 -11.77 16.53
N ALA A 199 17.23 -13.03 16.85
CA ALA A 199 16.61 -13.76 17.95
C ALA A 199 16.41 -12.90 19.22
N SER A 200 15.16 -12.71 19.63
CA SER A 200 14.84 -12.37 21.01
C SER A 200 13.57 -13.10 21.42
N THR A 201 13.77 -14.09 22.26
CA THR A 201 12.75 -14.71 23.08
C THR A 201 12.10 -13.67 24.00
N ALA A 202 10.77 -13.72 24.06
CA ALA A 202 9.90 -13.22 25.13
C ALA A 202 9.38 -11.76 25.06
N ARG A 203 8.03 -11.70 25.10
CA ARG A 203 7.12 -10.62 25.53
C ARG A 203 7.05 -9.37 24.66
N GLY A 204 5.81 -9.09 24.24
CA GLY A 204 5.45 -8.02 23.33
C GLY A 204 5.87 -6.63 23.79
N THR A 205 6.40 -5.90 22.83
CA THR A 205 6.23 -4.46 22.64
C THR A 205 6.09 -4.24 21.13
N ASP A 206 4.89 -3.83 20.69
CA ASP A 206 4.48 -3.59 19.30
C ASP A 206 5.07 -2.28 18.74
N ASP A 207 6.39 -2.16 18.65
CA ASP A 207 7.06 -1.08 17.94
C ASP A 207 8.03 -1.67 16.91
N ASP A 208 7.66 -1.65 15.62
CA ASP A 208 8.62 -1.84 14.52
C ASP A 208 9.38 -0.51 14.37
N PRO A 209 10.69 -0.43 14.68
CA PRO A 209 11.46 0.79 14.46
C PRO A 209 11.62 1.08 12.95
N PRO A 210 11.84 2.34 12.55
CA PRO A 210 12.19 2.69 11.16
C PRO A 210 13.44 1.90 10.74
N LEU A 211 13.30 1.01 9.77
CA LEU A 211 14.44 0.34 9.15
C LEU A 211 15.07 1.31 8.16
N THR A 212 16.20 1.88 8.53
CA THR A 212 16.97 2.75 7.64
C THR A 212 18.20 1.98 7.15
N GLY A 213 18.16 1.51 5.91
CA GLY A 213 19.36 1.01 5.22
C GLY A 213 20.31 2.17 4.90
N PRO A 214 21.60 1.90 4.61
CA PRO A 214 22.54 2.96 4.20
C PRO A 214 22.05 3.68 2.94
N LEU A 215 22.32 4.98 2.85
CA LEU A 215 21.98 5.78 1.66
C LEU A 215 22.78 5.29 0.45
N ASN A 216 22.10 4.70 -0.53
CA ASN A 216 22.63 4.48 -1.87
C ASN A 216 22.29 5.68 -2.77
N ALA A 217 22.77 5.69 -4.02
CA ALA A 217 22.53 6.80 -4.94
C ALA A 217 21.04 7.10 -5.16
N GLU A 218 20.22 6.06 -5.32
CA GLU A 218 18.77 6.18 -5.51
C GLU A 218 18.05 6.73 -4.25
N THR A 219 18.49 6.32 -3.05
CA THR A 219 17.99 6.86 -1.77
C THR A 219 18.45 8.29 -1.52
N THR A 220 19.70 8.62 -1.85
CA THR A 220 20.19 10.00 -1.80
C THR A 220 19.38 10.88 -2.73
N ALA A 221 19.11 10.46 -3.97
CA ALA A 221 18.31 11.23 -4.92
C ALA A 221 16.87 11.48 -4.42
N ALA A 222 16.20 10.44 -3.89
CA ALA A 222 14.86 10.57 -3.32
C ALA A 222 14.85 11.53 -2.11
N SER A 223 15.83 11.42 -1.21
CA SER A 223 15.92 12.29 -0.05
C SER A 223 16.32 13.73 -0.42
N GLN A 224 17.18 13.92 -1.42
CA GLN A 224 17.62 15.24 -1.87
C GLN A 224 16.47 16.04 -2.48
N ALA A 225 15.47 15.38 -3.07
CA ALA A 225 14.26 16.05 -3.54
C ALA A 225 13.45 16.73 -2.40
N ASN A 226 13.71 16.36 -1.15
CA ASN A 226 13.12 16.97 0.05
C ASN A 226 14.10 17.90 0.82
N ALA A 227 15.25 18.25 0.23
CA ALA A 227 16.34 18.94 0.94
C ALA A 227 15.96 20.32 1.53
N LEU A 228 14.93 20.98 1.00
CA LEU A 228 14.42 22.25 1.54
C LEU A 228 13.52 22.04 2.78
N LEU A 229 13.07 20.82 3.05
CA LEU A 229 12.11 20.51 4.12
C LEU A 229 12.73 19.68 5.25
N ALA A 230 13.71 18.84 4.93
CA ALA A 230 14.38 17.97 5.90
C ALA A 230 15.82 17.65 5.47
N PRO A 231 16.73 17.36 6.42
CA PRO A 231 18.09 16.92 6.11
C PRO A 231 18.12 15.64 5.26
N LEU A 232 19.24 15.43 4.55
CA LEU A 232 19.46 14.20 3.80
C LEU A 232 19.39 12.96 4.72
N GLY A 233 18.62 11.95 4.31
CA GLY A 233 18.40 10.74 5.10
C GLY A 233 17.44 10.91 6.28
N ALA A 234 16.73 12.04 6.38
CA ALA A 234 15.70 12.18 7.40
C ALA A 234 14.59 11.13 7.20
N THR A 235 14.16 10.50 8.29
CA THR A 235 13.05 9.53 8.31
C THR A 235 11.68 10.21 8.36
N GLU A 236 11.64 11.46 8.81
CA GLU A 236 10.43 12.25 8.90
C GLU A 236 10.72 13.69 8.50
N ILE A 237 9.73 14.32 7.88
CA ILE A 237 9.67 15.77 7.69
C ILE A 237 8.79 16.30 8.82
N PRO A 238 9.32 17.14 9.73
CA PRO A 238 8.64 17.50 10.97
C PRO A 238 7.40 18.35 10.72
N GLU A 239 6.35 18.22 11.52
CA GLU A 239 5.19 19.13 11.41
C GLU A 239 5.58 20.59 11.69
N LEU A 240 4.89 21.54 11.06
CA LEU A 240 5.07 22.96 11.28
C LEU A 240 3.78 23.62 11.77
N GLY A 241 3.95 24.68 12.56
CA GLY A 241 2.88 25.63 12.85
C GLY A 241 2.51 26.47 11.62
N ARG A 242 1.44 27.27 11.72
CA ARG A 242 1.00 28.13 10.61
C ARG A 242 2.08 29.11 10.17
N ALA A 243 2.67 29.87 11.11
CA ALA A 243 3.67 30.89 10.79
C ALA A 243 4.88 30.30 10.06
N ASP A 244 5.47 29.23 10.60
CA ASP A 244 6.61 28.55 9.98
C ASP A 244 6.26 27.97 8.59
N THR A 245 5.01 27.53 8.39
CA THR A 245 4.55 27.04 7.09
C THR A 245 4.42 28.17 6.06
N GLU A 246 4.02 29.37 6.49
CA GLU A 246 3.97 30.55 5.61
C GLU A 246 5.39 30.99 5.20
N ASP A 247 6.33 30.99 6.13
CA ASP A 247 7.74 31.27 5.84
C ASP A 247 8.31 30.22 4.85
N GLU A 248 8.03 28.94 5.09
CA GLU A 248 8.42 27.85 4.18
C GLU A 248 7.81 28.03 2.78
N LEU A 249 6.54 28.43 2.68
CA LEU A 249 5.90 28.73 1.40
C LEU A 249 6.65 29.80 0.61
N PHE A 250 7.05 30.90 1.26
CA PHE A 250 7.78 31.96 0.59
C PHE A 250 9.14 31.50 0.08
N VAL A 251 9.85 30.66 0.84
CA VAL A 251 11.12 30.05 0.39
C VAL A 251 10.90 29.16 -0.84
N LEU A 252 9.83 28.37 -0.85
CA LEU A 252 9.59 27.38 -1.90
C LEU A 252 9.01 27.98 -3.19
N ARG A 253 8.14 28.99 -3.09
CA ARG A 253 7.24 29.38 -4.19
C ARG A 253 7.08 30.88 -4.41
N ALA A 254 7.72 31.76 -3.64
CA ALA A 254 7.54 33.22 -3.82
C ALA A 254 7.70 33.72 -5.27
N PRO A 255 8.65 33.22 -6.10
CA PRO A 255 8.77 33.64 -7.50
C PRO A 255 7.59 33.28 -8.40
N GLU A 256 6.77 32.30 -8.01
CA GLU A 256 5.63 31.78 -8.76
C GLU A 256 4.28 32.35 -8.28
N MET A 257 4.29 33.09 -7.16
CA MET A 257 3.09 33.61 -6.51
C MET A 257 2.66 34.98 -7.07
N THR A 258 1.36 35.22 -7.12
CA THR A 258 0.79 36.53 -7.45
C THR A 258 0.94 37.50 -6.28
N ALA A 259 0.83 38.81 -6.54
CA ALA A 259 0.85 39.83 -5.49
C ALA A 259 -0.23 39.61 -4.42
N GLU A 260 -1.40 39.10 -4.81
CA GLU A 260 -2.50 38.77 -3.89
C GLU A 260 -2.14 37.57 -3.00
N GLN A 261 -1.51 36.54 -3.56
CA GLN A 261 -1.06 35.37 -2.81
C GLN A 261 0.08 35.74 -1.85
N LEU A 262 0.97 36.65 -2.24
CA LEU A 262 2.03 37.15 -1.37
C LEU A 262 1.47 37.98 -0.20
N ALA A 263 0.45 38.81 -0.46
CA ALA A 263 -0.17 39.64 0.58
C ALA A 263 -1.02 38.82 1.56
N LYS A 264 -1.64 37.72 1.10
CA LYS A 264 -2.49 36.87 1.93
C LYS A 264 -2.36 35.40 1.50
N PRO A 265 -1.34 34.68 2.01
CA PRO A 265 -1.18 33.26 1.69
C PRO A 265 -2.32 32.44 2.32
N TYR A 266 -2.95 31.59 1.52
CA TYR A 266 -3.93 30.61 1.99
C TYR A 266 -3.27 29.23 2.04
N ILE A 267 -2.62 28.93 3.17
CA ILE A 267 -1.92 27.67 3.38
C ILE A 267 -2.25 27.06 4.74
N GLY A 268 -2.47 25.76 4.76
CA GLY A 268 -2.66 25.00 6.00
C GLY A 268 -1.31 24.64 6.63
N PRO A 269 -1.22 24.51 7.97
CA PRO A 269 0.00 24.06 8.65
C PRO A 269 0.52 22.75 8.04
N ARG A 270 1.83 22.66 7.78
CA ARG A 270 2.43 21.46 7.19
C ARG A 270 2.33 20.30 8.19
N PRO A 271 1.67 19.17 7.82
CA PRO A 271 1.65 18.01 8.69
C PRO A 271 3.03 17.34 8.74
N GLY A 272 3.26 16.54 9.79
CA GLY A 272 4.40 15.62 9.83
C GLY A 272 4.24 14.53 8.76
N ILE A 273 5.31 14.22 8.04
CA ILE A 273 5.31 13.26 6.93
C ILE A 273 6.44 12.26 7.14
N THR A 274 6.12 10.96 7.17
CA THR A 274 7.14 9.90 7.14
C THR A 274 7.72 9.84 5.73
N THR A 275 9.03 10.05 5.60
CA THR A 275 9.70 10.01 4.30
C THR A 275 9.76 8.59 3.76
N ARG A 276 10.10 8.46 2.48
CA ARG A 276 10.42 7.17 1.87
C ARG A 276 11.49 6.40 2.63
N HIS A 277 12.50 7.11 3.11
CA HIS A 277 13.52 6.52 3.98
C HIS A 277 12.93 6.03 5.32
N GLY A 278 12.02 6.79 5.93
CA GLY A 278 11.40 6.46 7.22
C GLY A 278 10.50 5.23 7.20
N TRP A 279 9.83 4.92 6.09
CA TRP A 279 9.06 3.67 5.96
C TRP A 279 9.83 2.52 5.30
N GLY A 280 11.09 2.75 4.94
CA GLY A 280 12.00 1.72 4.41
C GLY A 280 11.81 1.43 2.92
N ALA A 281 11.58 2.46 2.10
CA ALA A 281 11.49 2.30 0.64
C ALA A 281 12.79 1.72 0.05
N ASP A 282 12.66 0.67 -0.75
CA ASP A 282 13.77 0.19 -1.59
C ASP A 282 13.79 0.98 -2.91
N GLU A 283 14.54 2.07 -2.90
CA GLU A 283 14.61 3.01 -4.03
C GLU A 283 15.22 2.43 -5.30
N LYS A 284 15.82 1.23 -5.24
CA LYS A 284 16.31 0.52 -6.42
C LYS A 284 15.18 -0.11 -7.25
N LEU A 285 13.98 -0.23 -6.69
CA LEU A 285 12.85 -0.78 -7.44
C LEU A 285 12.35 0.21 -8.49
N ARG A 286 12.20 1.49 -8.11
CA ARG A 286 11.63 2.52 -8.98
C ARG A 286 12.55 2.89 -10.14
N GLU A 287 11.96 3.50 -11.16
CA GLU A 287 12.72 4.23 -12.17
C GLU A 287 13.49 5.41 -11.54
N LYS A 288 14.65 5.71 -12.09
CA LYS A 288 15.60 6.68 -11.51
C LYS A 288 15.10 8.12 -11.58
N GLU A 289 14.52 8.50 -12.71
CA GLU A 289 14.07 9.85 -12.98
C GLU A 289 12.69 10.14 -12.37
N PHE A 290 12.51 11.38 -11.93
CA PHE A 290 11.22 11.90 -11.45
C PHE A 290 10.47 12.57 -12.59
N LEU A 291 9.15 12.42 -12.61
CA LEU A 291 8.28 13.17 -13.51
C LEU A 291 7.53 14.24 -12.73
N TYR A 292 7.53 15.45 -13.27
CA TYR A 292 6.85 16.60 -12.69
C TYR A 292 5.81 17.15 -13.65
N THR A 293 4.68 17.60 -13.10
CA THR A 293 3.73 18.46 -13.81
C THR A 293 4.03 19.92 -13.48
N LYS A 294 3.11 20.84 -13.79
CA LYS A 294 3.31 22.27 -13.51
C LYS A 294 2.73 22.67 -12.16
N HIS A 295 1.57 22.14 -11.81
CA HIS A 295 0.85 22.52 -10.59
C HIS A 295 0.19 21.31 -9.95
N VAL A 296 -0.26 21.45 -8.70
CA VAL A 296 -1.23 20.52 -8.09
C VAL A 296 -2.57 21.24 -7.96
N LYS A 297 -3.47 21.00 -8.92
CA LYS A 297 -4.77 21.67 -9.01
C LYS A 297 -5.87 20.93 -8.25
N ALA A 298 -5.71 19.62 -8.07
CA ALA A 298 -6.67 18.78 -7.38
C ALA A 298 -5.98 17.68 -6.56
N ALA A 299 -6.68 17.20 -5.54
CA ALA A 299 -6.36 16.00 -4.78
C ALA A 299 -7.42 14.94 -5.05
N PHE A 300 -7.02 13.76 -5.52
CA PHE A 300 -7.88 12.59 -5.59
C PHE A 300 -7.65 11.72 -4.36
N VAL A 301 -8.73 11.48 -3.61
CA VAL A 301 -8.73 10.59 -2.44
C VAL A 301 -9.07 9.17 -2.90
N HIS A 302 -8.24 8.24 -2.44
CA HIS A 302 -8.28 6.82 -2.74
C HIS A 302 -8.39 5.99 -1.45
N HIS A 303 -8.80 4.74 -1.58
CA HIS A 303 -8.41 3.70 -0.65
C HIS A 303 -7.41 2.75 -1.33
N THR A 304 -6.74 1.89 -0.59
CA THR A 304 -5.83 0.90 -1.19
C THR A 304 -6.50 -0.44 -1.50
N ALA A 305 -7.73 -0.65 -1.03
CA ALA A 305 -8.47 -1.90 -1.09
C ALA A 305 -7.76 -3.11 -0.43
N THR A 306 -6.71 -2.87 0.36
CA THR A 306 -5.88 -3.91 0.98
C THR A 306 -6.51 -4.64 2.16
N GLY A 307 -7.73 -4.27 2.57
CA GLY A 307 -8.33 -4.71 3.83
C GLY A 307 -7.78 -3.94 5.04
N ASN A 308 -8.42 -4.14 6.20
CA ASN A 308 -8.26 -3.29 7.39
C ASN A 308 -7.55 -3.97 8.57
N ASN A 309 -7.04 -5.20 8.39
CA ASN A 309 -6.56 -6.06 9.48
C ASN A 309 -5.11 -5.81 9.91
N TYR A 310 -4.37 -4.91 9.23
CA TYR A 310 -3.01 -4.53 9.63
C TYR A 310 -3.02 -3.70 10.93
N THR A 311 -1.99 -3.80 11.78
CA THR A 311 -1.79 -2.89 12.92
C THR A 311 -1.11 -1.59 12.47
N CYS A 312 -1.16 -0.51 13.26
CA CYS A 312 -0.50 0.73 12.83
C CYS A 312 1.04 0.58 12.69
N ALA A 313 1.67 -0.25 13.52
CA ALA A 313 3.07 -0.62 13.38
C ALA A 313 3.37 -1.34 12.05
N GLN A 314 2.40 -2.05 11.48
CA GLN A 314 2.53 -2.72 10.19
C GLN A 314 2.33 -1.79 8.99
N ALA A 315 1.92 -0.53 9.17
CA ALA A 315 1.65 0.39 8.05
C ALA A 315 2.85 0.54 7.10
N PRO A 316 4.11 0.73 7.57
CA PRO A 316 5.29 0.71 6.69
C PRO A 316 5.41 -0.57 5.86
N SER A 317 5.15 -1.73 6.45
CA SER A 317 5.19 -3.03 5.77
C SER A 317 4.10 -3.16 4.70
N VAL A 318 2.89 -2.66 4.97
CA VAL A 318 1.81 -2.59 3.98
C VAL A 318 2.24 -1.70 2.80
N ILE A 319 2.82 -0.53 3.08
CA ILE A 319 3.29 0.42 2.05
C ILE A 319 4.40 -0.20 1.20
N ARG A 320 5.40 -0.85 1.81
CA ARG A 320 6.47 -1.57 1.08
C ARG A 320 5.90 -2.66 0.18
N SER A 321 4.90 -3.40 0.64
CA SER A 321 4.23 -4.41 -0.18
C SER A 321 3.49 -3.81 -1.37
N ILE A 322 2.71 -2.73 -1.18
CA ILE A 322 2.02 -2.03 -2.27
C ILE A 322 3.04 -1.48 -3.27
N TYR A 323 4.11 -0.84 -2.79
CA TYR A 323 5.18 -0.30 -3.62
C TYR A 323 5.81 -1.39 -4.49
N ARG A 324 6.21 -2.52 -3.89
CA ARG A 324 6.77 -3.66 -4.61
C ARG A 324 5.77 -4.27 -5.59
N TYR A 325 4.48 -4.37 -5.24
CA TYR A 325 3.45 -4.85 -6.15
C TYR A 325 3.29 -3.94 -7.37
N HIS A 326 3.20 -2.62 -7.17
CA HIS A 326 3.09 -1.65 -8.27
C HIS A 326 4.30 -1.73 -9.21
N VAL A 327 5.51 -1.82 -8.66
CA VAL A 327 6.72 -1.76 -9.48
C VAL A 327 7.12 -3.11 -10.07
N VAL A 328 7.24 -4.13 -9.23
CA VAL A 328 7.77 -5.44 -9.63
C VAL A 328 6.70 -6.29 -10.31
N SER A 329 5.48 -6.28 -9.79
CA SER A 329 4.40 -7.13 -10.29
C SER A 329 3.61 -6.45 -11.42
N MET A 330 3.31 -5.15 -11.30
CA MET A 330 2.52 -4.40 -12.29
C MET A 330 3.38 -3.61 -13.30
N GLY A 331 4.69 -3.49 -13.07
CA GLY A 331 5.62 -2.83 -14.00
C GLY A 331 5.52 -1.30 -14.02
N TRP A 332 5.00 -0.67 -12.97
CA TRP A 332 4.91 0.79 -12.86
C TRP A 332 6.26 1.40 -12.49
N ARG A 333 6.40 2.71 -12.73
CA ARG A 333 7.66 3.40 -12.45
C ARG A 333 7.97 3.56 -10.97
N ASP A 334 6.95 3.67 -10.14
CA ASP A 334 7.02 3.81 -8.68
C ASP A 334 5.62 3.47 -8.10
N ILE A 335 5.45 3.59 -6.78
CA ILE A 335 4.11 3.60 -6.16
C ILE A 335 3.24 4.69 -6.80
N GLY A 336 1.97 4.38 -7.07
CA GLY A 336 1.12 5.25 -7.90
C GLY A 336 0.62 6.50 -7.19
N TYR A 337 0.53 6.46 -5.87
CA TYR A 337 -0.01 7.53 -5.04
C TYR A 337 1.10 8.48 -4.57
N ASN A 338 0.82 9.79 -4.52
CA ASN A 338 1.76 10.77 -3.99
C ASN A 338 1.89 10.66 -2.47
N PHE A 339 0.80 10.36 -1.78
CA PHE A 339 0.76 10.22 -0.33
C PHE A 339 -0.09 9.03 0.09
N LEU A 340 0.25 8.45 1.23
CA LEU A 340 -0.55 7.43 1.89
C LEU A 340 -0.89 7.86 3.32
N VAL A 341 -2.05 7.44 3.81
CA VAL A 341 -2.53 7.72 5.17
C VAL A 341 -2.97 6.43 5.83
N ASP A 342 -2.41 6.10 7.00
CA ASP A 342 -2.82 4.91 7.74
C ASP A 342 -4.05 5.16 8.64
N LYS A 343 -4.57 4.08 9.24
CA LYS A 343 -5.71 4.12 10.16
C LYS A 343 -5.44 4.88 11.47
N CYS A 344 -4.17 5.12 11.79
CA CYS A 344 -3.73 5.92 12.93
C CYS A 344 -3.56 7.41 12.60
N GLY A 345 -3.66 7.80 11.34
CA GLY A 345 -3.53 9.18 10.88
C GLY A 345 -2.08 9.59 10.55
N LYS A 346 -1.13 8.65 10.47
CA LYS A 346 0.22 8.96 9.99
C LYS A 346 0.19 9.16 8.48
N ILE A 347 0.89 10.19 8.01
CA ILE A 347 1.04 10.51 6.59
C ILE A 347 2.41 10.01 6.12
N TYR A 348 2.44 9.37 4.96
CA TYR A 348 3.64 8.82 4.35
C TYR A 348 3.83 9.43 2.96
N GLU A 349 5.07 9.79 2.64
CA GLU A 349 5.49 10.09 1.28
C GLU A 349 5.36 8.83 0.43
N GLY A 350 4.53 8.88 -0.60
CA GLY A 350 4.42 7.84 -1.62
C GLY A 350 5.43 8.10 -2.72
N ARG A 351 4.95 8.55 -3.88
CA ARG A 351 5.71 8.85 -5.09
C ARG A 351 6.99 9.67 -4.84
N ALA A 352 8.14 9.16 -5.27
CA ALA A 352 9.43 9.85 -5.16
C ALA A 352 9.52 11.06 -6.09
N GLY A 353 10.20 12.11 -5.63
CA GLY A 353 10.40 13.36 -6.38
C GLY A 353 10.19 14.63 -5.57
N GLY A 354 9.85 14.51 -4.28
CA GLY A 354 9.76 15.61 -3.33
C GLY A 354 8.32 15.93 -2.93
N VAL A 355 8.04 15.98 -1.63
CA VAL A 355 6.68 16.16 -1.11
C VAL A 355 6.12 17.56 -1.37
N ALA A 356 6.97 18.57 -1.57
CA ALA A 356 6.54 19.92 -1.94
C ALA A 356 6.38 20.10 -3.46
N GLU A 357 6.94 19.19 -4.27
CA GLU A 357 6.95 19.30 -5.74
C GLU A 357 5.69 18.69 -6.40
N PRO A 358 5.29 19.17 -7.60
CA PRO A 358 4.14 18.63 -8.33
C PRO A 358 4.53 17.33 -9.06
N VAL A 359 4.97 16.32 -8.30
CA VAL A 359 5.36 15.02 -8.86
C VAL A 359 4.15 14.33 -9.46
N MET A 360 4.27 13.87 -10.70
CA MET A 360 3.21 13.14 -11.39
C MET A 360 3.12 11.70 -10.86
N GLY A 361 1.93 11.30 -10.41
CA GLY A 361 1.62 9.94 -9.97
C GLY A 361 1.04 9.06 -11.09
N ALA A 362 0.51 7.91 -10.68
CA ALA A 362 -0.17 6.91 -11.52
C ALA A 362 -1.40 6.35 -10.77
N HIS A 363 -2.18 7.23 -10.15
CA HIS A 363 -3.27 6.88 -9.23
C HIS A 363 -4.67 7.02 -9.82
N THR A 364 -4.86 7.89 -10.81
CA THR A 364 -6.19 8.14 -11.39
C THR A 364 -6.03 8.24 -12.90
N LEU A 365 -6.32 7.13 -13.59
CA LEU A 365 -6.17 7.07 -15.04
C LEU A 365 -6.96 8.22 -15.69
N GLY A 366 -6.26 8.99 -16.52
CA GLY A 366 -6.78 10.18 -17.19
C GLY A 366 -6.70 11.48 -16.38
N PHE A 367 -6.34 11.46 -15.10
CA PHE A 367 -6.20 12.66 -14.27
C PHE A 367 -4.92 12.69 -13.43
N ASN A 368 -3.91 11.90 -13.80
CA ASN A 368 -2.61 11.92 -13.12
C ASN A 368 -1.90 13.27 -13.29
N HIS A 369 -2.12 13.96 -14.41
CA HIS A 369 -1.51 15.26 -14.68
C HIS A 369 -2.15 16.40 -13.86
N ASP A 370 -1.32 17.27 -13.28
CA ASP A 370 -1.70 18.39 -12.41
C ASP A 370 -2.58 18.05 -11.20
N SER A 371 -2.42 16.83 -10.68
CA SER A 371 -3.12 16.40 -9.47
C SER A 371 -2.19 15.61 -8.54
N MET A 372 -2.69 15.32 -7.34
CA MET A 372 -2.05 14.39 -6.43
C MET A 372 -3.02 13.30 -5.99
N GLY A 373 -2.49 12.10 -5.75
CA GLY A 373 -3.22 10.97 -5.17
C GLY A 373 -2.93 10.83 -3.69
N VAL A 374 -3.99 10.75 -2.86
CA VAL A 374 -3.91 10.45 -1.43
C VAL A 374 -4.63 9.13 -1.16
N ALA A 375 -3.89 8.06 -0.87
CA ALA A 375 -4.47 6.74 -0.60
C ALA A 375 -4.57 6.45 0.89
N VAL A 376 -5.78 6.17 1.37
CA VAL A 376 -5.99 5.69 2.73
C VAL A 376 -5.80 4.18 2.76
N LEU A 377 -4.87 3.70 3.60
CA LEU A 377 -4.61 2.27 3.76
C LEU A 377 -5.84 1.56 4.35
N GLY A 378 -6.52 0.78 3.51
CA GLY A 378 -7.72 0.04 3.90
C GLY A 378 -8.77 -0.11 2.79
N THR A 379 -9.93 -0.63 3.18
CA THR A 379 -11.12 -0.79 2.33
C THR A 379 -12.33 -0.16 3.04
N PHE A 380 -13.01 0.77 2.38
CA PHE A 380 -14.03 1.63 3.01
C PHE A 380 -15.40 1.64 2.31
N ASN A 381 -15.74 0.56 1.60
CA ASN A 381 -17.08 0.40 1.02
C ASN A 381 -18.13 0.25 2.11
N SER A 382 -17.88 -0.63 3.09
CA SER A 382 -18.78 -0.95 4.20
C SER A 382 -18.17 -0.73 5.59
N THR A 383 -16.86 -0.44 5.66
CA THR A 383 -16.18 -0.08 6.91
C THR A 383 -15.98 1.44 6.98
N SER A 384 -16.35 2.06 8.11
CA SER A 384 -16.15 3.50 8.29
C SER A 384 -14.67 3.84 8.37
N PRO A 385 -14.19 4.90 7.68
CA PRO A 385 -12.81 5.34 7.82
C PRO A 385 -12.56 5.89 9.23
N PRO A 386 -11.40 5.63 9.84
CA PRO A 386 -11.02 6.22 11.12
C PRO A 386 -10.99 7.75 11.04
N THR A 387 -11.51 8.42 12.08
CA THR A 387 -11.52 9.89 12.16
C THR A 387 -10.12 10.49 12.04
N LYS A 388 -9.10 9.82 12.58
CA LYS A 388 -7.70 10.26 12.48
C LYS A 388 -7.22 10.31 11.03
N SER A 389 -7.54 9.29 10.23
CA SER A 389 -7.21 9.26 8.81
C SER A 389 -7.93 10.38 8.04
N VAL A 390 -9.22 10.59 8.31
CA VAL A 390 -9.98 11.69 7.66
C VAL A 390 -9.38 13.06 8.00
N LYS A 391 -8.99 13.29 9.26
CA LYS A 391 -8.31 14.51 9.69
C LYS A 391 -6.96 14.70 8.98
N ALA A 392 -6.17 13.63 8.87
CA ALA A 392 -4.88 13.65 8.20
C ALA A 392 -5.02 14.02 6.72
N ILE A 393 -6.05 13.54 6.01
CA ILE A 393 -6.35 13.97 4.63
C ILE A 393 -6.63 15.47 4.59
N GLY A 394 -7.44 15.99 5.53
CA GLY A 394 -7.74 17.42 5.63
C GLY A 394 -6.48 18.27 5.86
N GLN A 395 -5.59 17.85 6.76
CA GLN A 395 -4.31 18.53 7.03
C GLN A 395 -3.38 18.51 5.82
N LEU A 396 -3.19 17.34 5.21
CA LEU A 396 -2.36 17.16 4.03
C LEU A 396 -2.85 17.99 2.85
N THR A 397 -4.15 17.93 2.56
CA THR A 397 -4.74 18.67 1.43
C THR A 397 -4.74 20.17 1.65
N ALA A 398 -4.95 20.65 2.88
CA ALA A 398 -4.84 22.07 3.21
C ALA A 398 -3.44 22.62 2.91
N TRP A 399 -2.39 21.89 3.31
CA TRP A 399 -1.01 22.28 3.07
C TRP A 399 -0.62 22.13 1.60
N LYS A 400 -0.75 20.94 1.02
CA LYS A 400 -0.23 20.63 -0.32
C LYS A 400 -0.94 21.40 -1.42
N LEU A 401 -2.25 21.61 -1.34
CA LEU A 401 -2.96 22.49 -2.28
C LEU A 401 -2.62 23.96 -2.04
N GLY A 402 -2.34 24.35 -0.79
CA GLY A 402 -1.94 25.71 -0.41
C GLY A 402 -0.63 26.13 -1.06
N LEU A 403 0.34 25.20 -1.19
CA LEU A 403 1.59 25.41 -1.94
C LEU A 403 1.37 25.87 -3.39
N PHE A 404 0.21 25.58 -3.98
CA PHE A 404 -0.15 25.96 -5.36
C PHE A 404 -1.38 26.88 -5.41
N GLY A 405 -1.77 27.48 -4.27
CA GLY A 405 -2.89 28.41 -4.17
C GLY A 405 -4.28 27.80 -4.36
N GLY A 406 -4.41 26.48 -4.39
CA GLY A 406 -5.68 25.77 -4.55
C GLY A 406 -6.62 25.99 -3.36
N ASP A 407 -7.91 26.19 -3.64
CA ASP A 407 -8.97 26.28 -2.63
C ASP A 407 -9.63 24.90 -2.42
N PRO A 408 -9.44 24.24 -1.27
CA PRO A 408 -9.99 22.92 -0.98
C PRO A 408 -11.52 22.83 -1.10
N GLY A 409 -12.23 23.91 -0.80
CA GLY A 409 -13.69 24.00 -0.87
C GLY A 409 -14.21 24.28 -2.28
N GLY A 410 -13.32 24.64 -3.19
CA GLY A 410 -13.65 25.07 -4.54
C GLY A 410 -13.74 23.95 -5.57
N LYS A 411 -13.83 24.38 -6.83
CA LYS A 411 -13.78 23.52 -8.02
C LYS A 411 -12.65 23.93 -8.93
N THR A 412 -12.08 22.97 -9.65
CA THR A 412 -11.04 23.19 -10.66
C THR A 412 -11.42 22.50 -11.97
N SER A 413 -10.72 22.84 -13.05
CA SER A 413 -10.86 22.19 -14.34
C SER A 413 -9.61 21.37 -14.64
N LEU A 414 -9.77 20.09 -14.92
CA LEU A 414 -8.70 19.20 -15.37
C LEU A 414 -9.02 18.64 -16.75
N LYS A 415 -7.99 18.49 -17.58
CA LYS A 415 -8.12 17.89 -18.91
C LYS A 415 -7.92 16.39 -18.80
N SER A 416 -8.94 15.62 -19.16
CA SER A 416 -8.87 14.15 -19.13
C SER A 416 -7.84 13.63 -20.14
N GLY A 417 -6.96 12.73 -19.69
CA GLY A 417 -6.08 11.90 -20.51
C GLY A 417 -6.82 10.72 -21.17
N GLY A 418 -8.08 10.50 -20.83
CA GLY A 418 -8.91 9.38 -21.29
C GLY A 418 -9.18 8.38 -20.17
N GLY A 419 -10.33 7.71 -20.25
CA GLY A 419 -10.76 6.70 -19.30
C GLY A 419 -12.19 6.25 -19.62
N ASN A 420 -12.78 5.42 -18.76
CA ASN A 420 -14.13 4.88 -18.97
C ASN A 420 -15.25 5.89 -18.63
N LEU A 421 -14.95 6.95 -17.87
CA LEU A 421 -15.92 7.98 -17.50
C LEU A 421 -15.85 9.23 -18.40
N TYR A 422 -14.63 9.65 -18.76
CA TYR A 422 -14.40 10.86 -19.56
C TYR A 422 -13.47 10.58 -20.73
N LYS A 423 -13.89 11.03 -21.93
CA LYS A 423 -13.08 10.92 -23.15
C LYS A 423 -11.82 11.78 -23.06
N LYS A 424 -10.73 11.30 -23.66
CA LYS A 424 -9.46 12.03 -23.78
C LYS A 424 -9.69 13.42 -24.38
N GLY A 425 -9.07 14.44 -23.78
CA GLY A 425 -9.16 15.84 -24.17
C GLY A 425 -10.31 16.62 -23.55
N THR A 426 -11.25 15.97 -22.86
CA THR A 426 -12.38 16.64 -22.20
C THR A 426 -11.91 17.48 -21.01
N ASN A 427 -12.30 18.75 -20.94
CA ASN A 427 -12.12 19.56 -19.74
C ASN A 427 -13.26 19.28 -18.75
N VAL A 428 -12.92 18.69 -17.61
CA VAL A 428 -13.87 18.26 -16.59
C VAL A 428 -13.77 19.17 -15.38
N ARG A 429 -14.92 19.68 -14.93
CA ARG A 429 -15.01 20.53 -13.73
C ARG A 429 -15.23 19.65 -12.50
N LEU A 430 -14.19 19.50 -11.68
CA LEU A 430 -14.16 18.65 -10.49
C LEU A 430 -14.07 19.48 -9.22
N ASN A 431 -14.37 18.87 -8.07
CA ASN A 431 -14.00 19.48 -6.80
C ASN A 431 -12.48 19.47 -6.68
N VAL A 432 -11.91 20.48 -6.01
CA VAL A 432 -10.45 20.51 -5.78
C VAL A 432 -10.02 19.31 -4.94
N ILE A 433 -10.84 18.88 -3.98
CA ILE A 433 -10.70 17.55 -3.35
C ILE A 433 -11.82 16.67 -3.87
N SER A 434 -11.45 15.67 -4.67
CA SER A 434 -12.35 14.73 -5.33
C SER A 434 -12.06 13.29 -4.88
N GLY A 435 -13.04 12.41 -4.99
CA GLY A 435 -12.80 10.97 -4.87
C GLY A 435 -12.33 10.42 -6.21
N HIS A 436 -11.62 9.29 -6.21
CA HIS A 436 -11.25 8.60 -7.46
C HIS A 436 -12.45 8.38 -8.39
N LYS A 437 -13.59 7.95 -7.83
CA LYS A 437 -14.85 7.79 -8.57
C LYS A 437 -15.40 9.04 -9.27
N ASP A 438 -14.91 10.24 -8.93
CA ASP A 438 -15.29 11.47 -9.62
C ASP A 438 -14.55 11.60 -10.96
N GLY A 439 -13.39 10.95 -11.13
CA GLY A 439 -12.56 10.98 -12.34
C GLY A 439 -12.64 9.70 -13.17
N PHE A 440 -13.04 8.59 -12.58
CA PHE A 440 -13.11 7.27 -13.22
C PHE A 440 -14.32 6.49 -12.72
N LEU A 441 -14.86 5.56 -13.51
CA LEU A 441 -15.94 4.68 -13.03
C LEU A 441 -15.32 3.55 -12.19
N THR A 442 -15.34 3.75 -10.88
CA THR A 442 -14.76 2.86 -9.85
C THR A 442 -15.53 3.02 -8.53
N ASP A 443 -15.39 2.03 -7.65
CA ASP A 443 -15.88 2.11 -6.28
C ASP A 443 -14.93 2.87 -5.34
N CYS A 444 -13.66 3.06 -5.72
CA CYS A 444 -12.66 3.81 -4.97
C CYS A 444 -13.11 5.28 -4.76
N PRO A 445 -13.01 5.87 -3.55
CA PRO A 445 -12.33 5.41 -2.33
C PRO A 445 -13.18 4.55 -1.38
N GLY A 446 -14.25 3.95 -1.86
CA GLY A 446 -15.27 3.29 -1.06
C GLY A 446 -16.35 4.28 -0.60
N GLN A 447 -17.59 3.81 -0.56
CA GLN A 447 -18.76 4.65 -0.29
C GLN A 447 -18.65 5.45 1.02
N LEU A 448 -18.15 4.85 2.10
CA LEU A 448 -18.11 5.51 3.41
C LEU A 448 -16.99 6.54 3.52
N LEU A 449 -15.84 6.33 2.88
CA LEU A 449 -14.79 7.35 2.79
C LEU A 449 -15.16 8.48 1.83
N TYR A 450 -15.79 8.15 0.69
CA TYR A 450 -16.30 9.15 -0.23
C TYR A 450 -17.32 10.09 0.45
N GLY A 451 -18.18 9.54 1.31
CA GLY A 451 -19.13 10.31 2.12
C GLY A 451 -18.49 11.32 3.09
N LYS A 452 -17.18 11.20 3.39
CA LYS A 452 -16.43 12.14 4.24
C LYS A 452 -15.76 13.28 3.47
N LEU A 453 -15.76 13.26 2.14
CA LEU A 453 -15.05 14.29 1.35
C LEU A 453 -15.63 15.69 1.54
N GLY A 454 -16.93 15.81 1.87
CA GLY A 454 -17.52 17.08 2.26
C GLY A 454 -16.85 17.70 3.49
N SER A 455 -16.69 16.92 4.57
CA SER A 455 -16.03 17.41 5.79
C SER A 455 -14.54 17.66 5.58
N VAL A 456 -13.87 16.83 4.79
CA VAL A 456 -12.45 17.04 4.43
C VAL A 456 -12.26 18.40 3.74
N ARG A 457 -13.13 18.75 2.78
CA ARG A 457 -13.08 20.06 2.10
C ARG A 457 -13.26 21.21 3.08
N SER A 458 -14.29 21.16 3.92
CA SER A 458 -14.54 22.21 4.92
C SER A 458 -13.39 22.37 5.91
N ASP A 459 -12.84 21.26 6.41
CA ASP A 459 -11.71 21.27 7.34
C ASP A 459 -10.45 21.82 6.68
N ALA A 460 -10.16 21.41 5.44
CA ALA A 460 -8.98 21.87 4.72
C ALA A 460 -9.07 23.38 4.39
N SER A 461 -10.24 23.88 3.96
CA SER A 461 -10.47 25.31 3.74
C SER A 461 -10.29 26.12 5.03
N ARG A 462 -10.83 25.62 6.15
CA ARG A 462 -10.64 26.24 7.48
C ARG A 462 -9.16 26.28 7.88
N LEU A 463 -8.43 25.18 7.66
CA LEU A 463 -7.00 25.11 7.94
C LEU A 463 -6.18 26.09 7.10
N GLN A 464 -6.57 26.32 5.84
CA GLN A 464 -5.98 27.36 4.98
C GLN A 464 -6.37 28.81 5.39
N GLY A 465 -7.35 28.98 6.29
CA GLY A 465 -7.87 30.32 6.63
C GLY A 465 -8.73 30.94 5.53
N ARG A 466 -9.35 30.12 4.67
CA ARG A 466 -10.33 30.57 3.67
C ARG A 466 -11.62 31.04 4.39
N PRO A 467 -12.27 32.11 3.90
CA PRO A 467 -13.48 32.68 4.51
C PRO A 467 -14.71 31.77 4.41
#